data_AF-A0A8T4KPA4-F1
#
_entry.id   AF-A0A8T4KPA4-F1
#
_cell.length_a   1.000
_cell.length_b   1.000
_cell.length_c   1.000
_cell.angle_alpha   90.00
_cell.angle_beta   90.00
_cell.angle_gamma   90.00
#
_symmetry.space_group_name_H-M   'P 1'
#
loop_
_entity.id
_entity.type
_entity.pdbx_description
1 polymer ?
#
loop_
_entity_poly.entity_id
_entity_poly.type
_entity_poly.pdbx_seq_one_letter_code
_entity_poly.pdbx_strand_id
1 'polypeptide(L)'
;MKIDQAIIAIYVLLGFGLGFFSNYFLQIHSSLFLALGVPTLLYAATLLPLLKIVRQKKKKWLLSNSFVTFILVWILVWVTLYNL
;
A
#
# COMPACT_ATOMS: atom_id res chain seq x y z
N MET A 1 -15.46 14.13 -5.29
CA MET A 1 -14.16 13.55 -5.72
C MET A 1 -14.43 12.42 -6.71
N LYS A 2 -13.66 12.27 -7.80
CA LYS A 2 -13.88 11.13 -8.72
C LYS A 2 -13.47 9.83 -8.02
N ILE A 3 -14.18 8.73 -8.27
CA ILE A 3 -13.88 7.40 -7.66
C ILE A 3 -12.41 7.03 -7.82
N ASP A 4 -11.86 7.30 -9.01
CA ASP A 4 -10.47 7.04 -9.36
C ASP A 4 -9.48 7.80 -8.43
N GLN A 5 -9.78 9.05 -8.07
CA GLN A 5 -8.96 9.86 -7.14
C GLN A 5 -9.09 9.37 -5.69
N ALA A 6 -10.28 8.90 -5.28
CA ALA A 6 -10.50 8.35 -3.95
C ALA A 6 -9.71 7.09 -3.70
N ILE A 7 -9.65 6.21 -4.71
CA ILE A 7 -8.85 5.00 -4.66
C ILE A 7 -7.37 5.33 -4.53
N ILE A 8 -6.86 6.27 -5.34
CA ILE A 8 -5.47 6.71 -5.25
C ILE A 8 -5.17 7.27 -3.84
N ALA A 9 -6.02 8.15 -3.32
CA ALA A 9 -5.83 8.73 -1.98
C ALA A 9 -5.79 7.66 -0.87
N ILE A 10 -6.66 6.64 -0.95
CA ILE A 10 -6.64 5.51 -0.01
C ILE A 10 -5.31 4.76 -0.07
N TYR A 11 -4.82 4.44 -1.27
CA TYR A 11 -3.55 3.70 -1.41
C TYR A 11 -2.32 4.54 -1.08
N VAL A 12 -2.38 5.87 -1.25
CA VAL A 12 -1.35 6.79 -0.74
C VAL A 12 -1.29 6.72 0.79
N LEU A 13 -2.44 6.87 1.46
CA LEU A 13 -2.50 6.78 2.93
C LEU A 13 -2.08 5.40 3.44
N LEU A 14 -2.48 4.34 2.75
CA LEU A 14 -2.11 2.97 3.08
C LEU A 14 -0.59 2.77 2.94
N GLY A 15 -0.01 3.22 1.83
CA GLY A 15 1.44 3.15 1.60
C GLY A 15 2.22 3.94 2.65
N PHE A 16 1.73 5.11 3.04
CA PHE A 16 2.37 5.95 4.05
C PHE A 16 2.35 5.29 5.43
N GLY A 17 1.18 4.83 5.88
CA GLY A 17 1.04 4.15 7.17
C GLY A 17 1.85 2.86 7.24
N LEU A 18 1.87 2.09 6.15
CA LEU A 18 2.64 0.84 6.10
C LEU A 18 4.14 1.07 5.97
N GLY A 19 4.60 2.17 5.37
CA GLY A 19 6.02 2.53 5.33
C GLY A 19 6.55 2.82 6.74
N PHE A 20 5.77 3.57 7.53
CA PHE A 20 6.05 3.79 8.95
C PHE A 20 6.03 2.48 9.75
N PHE A 21 5.02 1.64 9.54
CA PHE A 21 4.90 0.35 10.21
C PHE A 21 6.09 -0.57 9.90
N SER A 22 6.48 -0.70 8.63
CA SER A 22 7.64 -1.51 8.22
C SER A 22 8.91 -1.05 8.90
N ASN A 23 9.14 0.27 8.97
CA ASN A 23 10.31 0.82 9.61
C ASN A 23 10.32 0.56 11.13
N TYR A 24 9.20 0.84 11.82
CA TYR A 24 9.03 0.58 13.25
C TYR A 24 9.28 -0.89 13.61
N PHE A 25 8.72 -1.82 12.85
CA PHE A 25 8.91 -3.26 13.08
C PHE A 25 10.33 -3.73 12.79
N LEU A 26 10.99 -3.16 11.79
CA LEU A 26 12.38 -3.49 11.49
C LEU A 26 13.31 -3.00 12.60
N GLN A 27 13.09 -1.78 13.12
CA GLN A 27 13.91 -1.22 14.20
C GLN A 27 13.71 -1.95 15.54
N ILE A 28 12.49 -2.35 15.87
CA ILE A 28 12.17 -2.92 17.20
C ILE A 28 12.28 -4.43 17.22
N HIS A 29 11.73 -5.10 16.21
CA HIS A 29 11.64 -6.56 16.18
C HIS A 29 12.67 -7.21 15.24
N SER A 30 13.44 -6.41 14.48
CA SER A 30 14.41 -6.91 13.48
C SER A 30 13.83 -7.94 12.49
N SER A 31 12.50 -7.96 12.35
CA SER A 31 11.80 -8.97 11.57
C SER A 31 11.45 -8.44 10.19
N LEU A 32 12.33 -8.74 9.24
CA LEU A 32 12.13 -8.41 7.82
C LEU A 32 10.85 -9.06 7.26
N PHE A 33 10.49 -10.25 7.76
CA PHE A 33 9.27 -10.96 7.37
C PHE A 33 8.02 -10.16 7.72
N LEU A 34 7.94 -9.59 8.93
CA LEU A 34 6.80 -8.76 9.32
C LEU A 34 6.80 -7.41 8.60
N ALA A 35 7.99 -6.82 8.42
CA ALA A 35 8.15 -5.54 7.73
C ALA A 35 7.70 -5.60 6.26
N LEU A 36 7.85 -6.74 5.58
CA LEU A 36 7.42 -6.95 4.19
C LEU A 36 6.06 -7.64 4.05
N GLY A 37 5.79 -8.62 4.91
CA GLY A 37 4.61 -9.47 4.84
C GLY A 37 3.32 -8.77 5.24
N VAL A 38 3.37 -7.93 6.28
CA VAL A 38 2.17 -7.20 6.73
C VAL A 38 1.68 -6.21 5.67
N PRO A 39 2.54 -5.37 5.06
CA PRO A 39 2.11 -4.46 4.01
C PRO A 39 1.53 -5.16 2.78
N THR A 40 2.12 -6.28 2.35
CA THR A 40 1.63 -7.05 1.20
C THR A 40 0.29 -7.71 1.47
N LEU A 41 0.11 -8.30 2.66
CA LEU A 41 -1.18 -8.87 3.07
C LEU A 41 -2.28 -7.81 3.19
N LEU A 42 -1.97 -6.64 3.76
CA LEU A 42 -2.94 -5.55 3.87
C LEU A 42 -3.30 -4.94 2.52
N TYR A 43 -2.35 -4.83 1.60
CA TYR A 43 -2.65 -4.47 0.22
C TYR A 43 -3.63 -5.45 -0.43
N ALA A 44 -3.37 -6.76 -0.30
CA ALA A 44 -4.26 -7.79 -0.83
C ALA A 44 -5.66 -7.75 -0.19
N ALA A 45 -5.72 -7.60 1.13
CA ALA A 45 -6.97 -7.51 1.89
C ALA A 45 -7.83 -6.30 1.48
N THR A 46 -7.21 -5.14 1.26
CA THR A 46 -7.91 -3.90 0.84
C THR A 46 -8.33 -3.93 -0.62
N LEU A 47 -7.61 -4.66 -1.47
CA LEU A 47 -7.91 -4.80 -2.90
C LEU A 47 -9.17 -5.64 -3.16
N LEU A 48 -9.43 -6.68 -2.36
CA LEU A 48 -10.57 -7.59 -2.51
C LEU A 48 -11.95 -6.87 -2.52
N PRO A 49 -12.29 -6.00 -1.55
CA PRO A 49 -13.57 -5.27 -1.58
C PRO A 49 -13.64 -4.28 -2.75
N LEU A 50 -12.54 -3.61 -3.10
CA LEU A 50 -12.49 -2.68 -4.22
C LEU A 50 -12.74 -3.37 -5.57
N LEU A 51 -12.23 -4.59 -5.75
CA LEU A 51 -12.49 -5.41 -6.93
C LEU A 51 -13.96 -5.82 -7.09
N LYS A 52 -14.73 -5.88 -6.00
CA LYS A 52 -16.19 -6.13 -6.04
C LYS A 52 -16.98 -4.88 -6.46
N ILE A 53 -16.49 -3.69 -6.11
CA ILE A 53 -17.16 -2.41 -6.36
C ILE A 53 -16.88 -1.89 -7.78
N VAL A 54 -15.69 -2.14 -8.32
CA VAL A 54 -15.26 -1.60 -9.62
C VAL A 54 -15.78 -2.45 -10.79
N ARG A 55 -16.33 -1.77 -11.81
CA ARG A 55 -16.79 -2.41 -13.07
C ARG A 55 -15.69 -3.28 -13.68
N GLN A 56 -16.04 -4.43 -14.27
CA GLN A 56 -15.07 -5.37 -14.87
C GLN A 56 -14.03 -4.69 -15.78
N LYS A 57 -14.44 -3.76 -16.65
CA LYS A 57 -13.54 -3.02 -17.56
C LYS A 57 -12.47 -2.18 -16.84
N LYS A 58 -12.72 -1.76 -15.59
CA LYS A 58 -11.81 -0.96 -14.77
C LYS A 58 -10.96 -1.78 -13.80
N LYS A 59 -11.13 -3.11 -13.72
CA LYS A 59 -10.35 -3.96 -12.78
C LYS A 59 -8.85 -3.96 -13.07
N LYS A 60 -8.45 -4.03 -14.36
CA LYS A 60 -7.04 -3.92 -14.76
C LYS A 60 -6.44 -2.56 -14.38
N TRP A 61 -7.22 -1.49 -14.59
CA TRP A 61 -6.81 -0.14 -14.22
C TRP A 61 -6.67 0.02 -12.70
N LEU A 62 -7.63 -0.51 -11.92
CA LEU A 62 -7.59 -0.54 -10.47
C LEU A 62 -6.30 -1.21 -10.00
N LEU A 63 -6.08 -2.45 -10.41
CA LEU A 63 -4.91 -3.25 -10.02
C LEU A 63 -3.59 -2.54 -10.31
N SER A 64 -3.44 -2.01 -11.53
CA SER A 64 -2.20 -1.34 -11.93
C SER A 64 -1.95 -0.07 -11.12
N ASN A 65 -2.93 0.83 -11.05
CA ASN A 65 -2.74 2.10 -10.37
C ASN A 65 -2.65 1.95 -8.85
N SER A 66 -3.47 1.08 -8.25
CA SER A 66 -3.40 0.83 -6.81
C SER A 66 -2.06 0.22 -6.41
N PHE A 67 -1.57 -0.77 -7.17
CA PHE A 67 -0.32 -1.45 -6.88
C PHE A 67 0.87 -0.51 -7.02
N VAL A 68 0.95 0.21 -8.15
CA VAL A 68 2.04 1.15 -8.41
C VAL A 68 2.03 2.28 -7.38
N THR A 69 0.87 2.86 -7.08
CA THR A 69 0.76 3.93 -6.09
C THR A 69 1.19 3.43 -4.71
N PHE A 70 0.67 2.27 -4.29
CA PHE A 70 0.99 1.68 -3.00
C PHE A 70 2.48 1.42 -2.86
N ILE A 71 3.09 0.72 -3.82
CA ILE A 71 4.52 0.37 -3.78
C ILE A 71 5.40 1.61 -3.80
N LEU A 72 5.11 2.58 -4.66
CA LEU A 72 5.92 3.79 -4.75
C LEU A 72 5.90 4.55 -3.43
N VAL A 73 4.72 4.77 -2.86
CA VAL A 73 4.61 5.51 -1.58
C VAL A 73 5.21 4.70 -0.44
N TRP A 74 4.94 3.40 -0.37
CA TRP A 74 5.46 2.52 0.68
C TRP A 74 6.99 2.47 0.69
N ILE A 75 7.62 2.20 -0.46
CA ILE A 75 9.08 2.17 -0.59
C ILE A 75 9.67 3.55 -0.30
N LEU A 76 9.08 4.61 -0.84
CA LEU A 76 9.57 5.97 -0.63
C LEU A 76 9.60 6.33 0.86
N VAL A 77 8.50 6.09 1.57
CA VAL A 77 8.42 6.36 3.02
C VAL A 77 9.38 5.46 3.78
N TRP A 78 9.42 4.16 3.47
CA TRP A 78 10.29 3.23 4.18
C TRP A 78 11.78 3.57 4.01
N VAL A 79 12.23 3.85 2.79
CA VAL A 79 13.62 4.26 2.51
C VAL A 79 13.95 5.59 3.17
N THR A 80 13.03 6.55 3.11
CA THR A 80 13.24 7.87 3.75
C THR A 80 13.42 7.73 5.25
N LEU A 81 12.57 6.93 5.91
CA LEU A 81 12.64 6.69 7.35
C LEU A 81 13.81 5.78 7.75
N TYR A 82 14.29 4.92 6.84
CA TYR A 82 15.42 4.04 7.15
C TYR A 82 16.75 4.81 7.17
N ASN A 83 16.84 5.89 6.38
CA ASN A 83 18.00 6.76 6.30
C ASN A 83 17.96 7.95 7.27
N LEU A 84 16.93 8.04 8.12
CA LEU A 84 16.76 9.04 9.18
C LEU A 84 17.11 8.41 10.54
#